data_AF-A0A7C1AME1-F1
#
_entry.id   AF-A0A7C1AME1-F1
#
_cell.length_a   1.000
_cell.length_b   1.000
_cell.length_c   1.000
_cell.angle_alpha   90.00
_cell.angle_beta   90.00
_cell.angle_gamma   90.00
#
_symmetry.space_group_name_H-M   'P 1'
#
loop_
_entity.id
_entity.type
_entity.pdbx_description
1 polymer ?
#
loop_
_entity_poly.entity_id
_entity_poly.type
_entity_poly.pdbx_seq_one_letter_code
_entity_poly.pdbx_strand_id
1 'polypeptide(L)'
;TQCIYNMDKFREYMKRVVDMGLAEKCYILAGITPLKSLGMARYMARFVPGLDVPDYYLKRLAGVEKKKQAEEGIKIAVEQIQEIREIEGVAGIHLMAIEWEHKVPEIIKAAGLYPRPEVE
;
A
#
# COMPACT_ATOMS: atom_id res chain seq x y z
N THR A 1 -8.21 -4.77 -4.44
CA THR A 1 -8.92 -3.51 -4.12
C THR A 1 -8.30 -2.35 -4.88
N GLN A 2 -8.84 -1.14 -4.76
CA GLN A 2 -8.16 0.10 -5.16
C GLN A 2 -6.95 0.38 -4.23
N CYS A 3 -6.12 1.38 -4.57
CA CYS A 3 -5.02 1.89 -3.74
C CYS A 3 -5.50 2.22 -2.33
N ILE A 4 -4.83 1.66 -1.33
CA ILE A 4 -5.12 1.90 0.08
C ILE A 4 -4.05 2.85 0.63
N TYR A 5 -4.49 3.96 1.21
CA TYR A 5 -3.63 4.86 2.00
C TYR A 5 -4.12 4.95 3.43
N ASN A 6 -5.42 5.11 3.64
CA ASN A 6 -6.04 5.04 4.96
C ASN A 6 -6.15 3.57 5.45
N MET A 7 -5.16 3.13 6.23
CA MET A 7 -5.08 1.77 6.76
C MET A 7 -6.21 1.46 7.76
N ASP A 8 -6.59 2.42 8.61
CA ASP A 8 -7.67 2.24 9.59
C ASP A 8 -9.01 1.94 8.91
N LYS A 9 -9.35 2.73 7.87
CA LYS A 9 -10.56 2.46 7.07
C LYS A 9 -10.49 1.12 6.34
N PHE A 10 -9.31 0.71 5.89
CA PHE A 10 -9.16 -0.59 5.26
C PHE A 10 -9.33 -1.74 6.26
N ARG A 11 -8.85 -1.60 7.50
CA ARG A 11 -9.12 -2.57 8.58
C ARG A 11 -10.61 -2.68 8.87
N GLU A 12 -11.32 -1.55 8.96
CA GLU A 12 -12.78 -1.57 9.13
C GLU A 12 -13.51 -2.23 7.96
N TYR A 13 -13.08 -1.95 6.72
CA TYR A 13 -13.60 -2.59 5.52
C TYR A 13 -13.39 -4.11 5.56
N MET A 14 -12.17 -4.55 5.84
CA MET A 14 -11.83 -5.98 5.90
C MET A 14 -12.55 -6.69 7.04
N LYS A 15 -12.74 -6.04 8.20
CA LYS A 15 -13.56 -6.59 9.28
C LYS A 15 -14.97 -6.92 8.79
N ARG A 16 -15.62 -6.01 8.05
CA ARG A 16 -16.96 -6.27 7.48
C ARG A 16 -16.94 -7.39 6.45
N VAL A 17 -15.90 -7.46 5.62
CA VAL A 17 -15.72 -8.55 4.64
C VAL A 17 -15.61 -9.91 5.34
N VAL A 18 -14.85 -10.01 6.43
CA VAL A 18 -14.72 -11.23 7.25
C VAL A 18 -16.04 -11.55 7.97
N ASP A 19 -16.66 -10.57 8.64
CA ASP A 19 -17.93 -10.76 9.36
C ASP A 19 -19.05 -11.27 8.44
N MET A 20 -19.02 -10.91 7.16
CA MET A 20 -19.98 -11.37 6.14
C MET A 20 -19.63 -12.75 5.52
N GLY A 21 -18.53 -13.37 5.96
CA GLY A 21 -18.01 -14.63 5.41
C GLY A 21 -17.56 -14.53 3.94
N LEU A 22 -17.19 -13.32 3.48
CA LEU A 22 -16.78 -13.10 2.09
C LEU A 22 -15.32 -13.48 1.86
N ALA A 23 -14.46 -13.29 2.87
CA ALA A 23 -13.04 -13.68 2.80
C ALA A 23 -12.82 -15.19 2.61
N GLU A 24 -13.82 -16.01 2.96
CA GLU A 24 -13.82 -17.47 2.73
C GLU A 24 -14.24 -17.85 1.29
N LYS A 25 -14.89 -16.92 0.59
CA LYS A 25 -15.47 -17.16 -0.74
C LYS A 25 -14.59 -16.65 -1.87
N CYS A 26 -13.68 -15.72 -1.59
CA CYS A 26 -12.73 -15.20 -2.57
C CYS A 26 -11.48 -14.63 -1.92
N TYR A 27 -10.41 -14.54 -2.72
CA TYR A 27 -9.16 -13.94 -2.29
C TYR A 27 -9.19 -12.42 -2.44
N ILE A 28 -8.98 -11.70 -1.33
CA ILE A 28 -8.88 -10.24 -1.34
C ILE A 28 -7.41 -9.84 -1.43
N LEU A 29 -7.04 -9.19 -2.52
CA LEU A 29 -5.72 -8.59 -2.71
C LEU A 29 -5.76 -7.09 -2.37
N ALA A 30 -4.96 -6.67 -1.39
CA ALA A 30 -4.86 -5.28 -0.99
C ALA A 30 -4.01 -4.48 -2.00
N GLY A 31 -4.60 -3.43 -2.58
CA GLY A 31 -3.94 -2.57 -3.57
C GLY A 31 -2.98 -1.57 -2.93
N ILE A 32 -1.71 -1.58 -3.36
CA ILE A 32 -0.66 -0.66 -2.88
C ILE A 32 -0.04 0.08 -4.06
N THR A 33 0.02 1.41 -3.96
CA THR A 33 0.70 2.28 -4.94
C THR A 33 1.72 3.16 -4.21
N PRO A 34 3.04 2.91 -4.38
CA PRO A 34 4.08 3.71 -3.74
C PRO A 34 4.02 5.18 -4.13
N LEU A 35 4.19 6.08 -3.15
CA LEU A 35 4.19 7.53 -3.38
C LEU A 35 5.58 8.02 -3.79
N LYS A 36 5.83 8.23 -5.08
CA LYS A 36 7.15 8.65 -5.59
C LYS A 36 7.61 10.03 -5.13
N SER A 37 6.67 10.90 -4.79
CA SER A 37 6.94 12.29 -4.43
C SER A 37 5.78 12.92 -3.67
N LEU A 38 6.04 14.05 -3.01
CA LEU A 38 5.00 14.88 -2.42
C LEU A 38 3.99 15.38 -3.48
N GLY A 39 4.45 15.66 -4.69
CA GLY A 39 3.58 16.09 -5.79
C GLY A 39 2.57 15.01 -6.17
N MET A 40 3.04 13.76 -6.30
CA MET A 40 2.18 12.60 -6.52
C MET A 40 1.20 12.41 -5.36
N ALA A 41 1.66 12.47 -4.10
CA ALA A 41 0.78 12.31 -2.93
C ALA A 41 -0.34 13.36 -2.91
N ARG A 42 -0.03 14.63 -3.21
CA ARG A 42 -1.04 15.69 -3.35
C ARG A 42 -2.00 15.43 -4.50
N TYR A 43 -1.53 14.88 -5.61
CA TYR A 43 -2.38 14.53 -6.74
C TYR A 43 -3.36 13.41 -6.37
N MET A 44 -2.85 12.32 -5.80
CA MET A 44 -3.66 11.18 -5.33
C MET A 44 -4.74 11.64 -4.34
N ALA A 45 -4.39 12.54 -3.41
CA ALA A 45 -5.31 13.05 -2.40
C ALA A 45 -6.42 13.97 -2.96
N ARG A 46 -6.15 14.72 -4.04
CA ARG A 46 -7.05 15.78 -4.52
C ARG A 46 -7.83 15.41 -5.77
N PHE A 47 -7.25 14.61 -6.65
CA PHE A 47 -7.76 14.46 -8.01
C PHE A 47 -8.17 13.03 -8.36
N VAL A 48 -7.88 12.04 -7.51
CA VAL A 48 -8.30 10.66 -7.75
C VAL A 48 -9.57 10.38 -6.93
N PRO A 49 -10.72 10.18 -7.59
CA PRO A 49 -11.99 9.96 -6.90
C PRO A 49 -11.97 8.72 -6.01
N GLY A 50 -12.54 8.84 -4.82
CA GLY A 50 -12.68 7.73 -3.87
C GLY A 50 -11.40 7.35 -3.12
N LEU A 51 -10.27 8.03 -3.36
CA LEU A 51 -9.09 7.88 -2.52
C LEU A 51 -9.17 8.76 -1.28
N ASP A 52 -8.90 8.15 -0.14
CA ASP A 52 -8.66 8.84 1.12
C ASP A 52 -7.18 8.70 1.46
N VAL A 53 -6.43 9.79 1.26
CA VAL A 53 -4.99 9.87 1.54
C VAL A 53 -4.79 10.69 2.81
N PRO A 54 -4.43 10.06 3.94
CA PRO A 54 -4.19 10.77 5.18
C PRO A 54 -3.09 11.83 5.07
N ASP A 55 -3.32 12.99 5.72
CA ASP A 55 -2.37 14.11 5.74
C ASP A 55 -0.99 13.76 6.29
N TYR A 56 -0.87 12.70 7.11
CA TYR A 56 0.42 12.31 7.66
C TYR A 56 1.39 11.85 6.57
N TYR A 57 0.93 11.22 5.48
CA TYR A 57 1.80 10.89 4.34
C TYR A 57 2.31 12.14 3.64
N LEU A 58 1.44 13.14 3.47
CA LEU A 58 1.83 14.43 2.87
C LEU A 58 2.85 15.14 3.75
N LYS A 59 2.63 15.17 5.08
CA LYS A 59 3.57 15.77 6.05
C LYS A 59 4.91 15.04 6.06
N ARG A 60 4.90 13.70 6.05
CA ARG A 60 6.10 12.86 6.04
C ARG A 60 6.95 13.09 4.79
N LEU A 61 6.32 13.13 3.61
CA LEU A 61 7.01 13.42 2.35
C LEU A 61 7.47 14.89 2.25
N ALA A 62 6.74 15.83 2.86
CA ALA A 62 7.15 17.23 2.93
C ALA A 62 8.31 17.46 3.91
N GLY A 63 8.44 16.62 4.94
CA GLY A 63 9.49 16.70 5.94
C GLY A 63 10.87 16.20 5.49
N VAL A 64 10.97 15.58 4.30
CA VAL A 64 12.23 15.11 3.73
C VAL A 64 12.66 15.94 2.53
N GLU A 65 13.97 16.03 2.30
CA GLU A 65 14.53 16.67 1.10
C GLU A 65 13.93 16.06 -0.18
N LYS A 66 13.72 16.89 -1.21
CA LYS A 66 13.09 16.46 -2.48
C LYS A 66 13.75 15.21 -3.09
N LYS A 67 15.08 15.11 -3.03
CA LYS A 67 15.84 13.96 -3.54
C LYS A 67 15.64 12.66 -2.74
N LYS A 68 15.14 12.74 -1.51
CA LYS A 68 14.87 11.61 -0.61
C LYS A 68 13.39 11.18 -0.61
N GLN A 69 12.49 11.92 -1.25
CA GLN A 69 11.05 11.59 -1.24
C GLN A 69 10.74 10.23 -1.86
N ALA A 70 11.49 9.81 -2.88
CA ALA A 70 11.34 8.50 -3.50
C ALA A 70 11.66 7.37 -2.51
N GLU A 71 12.78 7.48 -1.78
CA GLU A 71 13.17 6.54 -0.74
C GLU A 71 12.12 6.49 0.38
N GLU A 72 11.62 7.65 0.81
CA GLU A 72 10.59 7.75 1.82
C GLU A 72 9.26 7.11 1.36
N GLY A 73 8.91 7.28 0.08
CA GLY A 73 7.77 6.62 -0.54
C GLY A 73 7.87 5.10 -0.55
N ILE A 74 9.07 4.55 -0.74
CA ILE A 74 9.34 3.11 -0.62
C ILE A 74 9.16 2.64 0.82
N LYS A 75 9.70 3.38 1.80
CA LYS A 75 9.52 3.06 3.23
C LYS A 75 8.05 3.03 3.62
N ILE A 76 7.29 4.04 3.22
CA ILE A 76 5.84 4.10 3.40
C ILE A 76 5.18 2.85 2.81
N ALA A 77 5.47 2.50 1.55
CA ALA A 77 4.86 1.33 0.92
C ALA A 77 5.21 0.01 1.65
N VAL A 78 6.45 -0.13 2.14
CA VAL A 78 6.88 -1.30 2.92
C VAL A 78 6.13 -1.39 4.24
N GLU A 79 6.00 -0.28 4.98
CA GLU A 79 5.23 -0.23 6.22
C GLU A 79 3.76 -0.60 6.00
N GLN A 80 3.14 -0.06 4.94
CA GLN A 80 1.77 -0.44 4.56
C GLN A 80 1.66 -1.94 4.25
N ILE A 81 2.64 -2.51 3.53
CA ILE A 81 2.66 -3.95 3.24
C ILE A 81 2.74 -4.76 4.54
N GLN A 82 3.60 -4.39 5.50
CA GLN A 82 3.66 -5.10 6.78
C GLN A 82 2.34 -5.00 7.55
N GLU A 83 1.75 -3.81 7.60
CA GLU A 83 0.45 -3.62 8.25
C GLU A 83 -0.66 -4.46 7.63
N ILE A 84 -0.67 -4.58 6.30
CA ILE A 84 -1.66 -5.36 5.54
C ILE A 84 -1.54 -6.86 5.82
N ARG A 85 -0.32 -7.36 6.01
CA ARG A 85 -0.09 -8.80 6.29
C ARG A 85 -0.75 -9.25 7.60
N GLU A 86 -0.93 -8.33 8.53
CA GLU A 86 -1.60 -8.59 9.81
C GLU A 86 -3.13 -8.44 9.73
N ILE A 87 -3.69 -8.12 8.55
CA ILE A 87 -5.15 -7.97 8.38
C ILE A 87 -5.77 -9.31 7.99
N GLU A 88 -6.65 -9.81 8.86
CA GLU A 88 -7.42 -11.02 8.62
C GLU A 88 -8.21 -10.96 7.29
N GLY A 89 -8.21 -12.06 6.55
CA GLY A 89 -8.90 -12.20 5.27
C GLY A 89 -8.19 -11.59 4.06
N VAL A 90 -7.05 -10.90 4.25
CA VAL A 90 -6.21 -10.48 3.13
C VAL A 90 -5.36 -11.65 2.65
N ALA A 91 -5.47 -11.98 1.37
CA ALA A 91 -4.77 -13.11 0.76
C ALA A 91 -3.41 -12.69 0.12
N GLY A 92 -3.17 -11.40 -0.02
CA GLY A 92 -1.94 -10.88 -0.59
C GLY A 92 -2.05 -9.41 -1.00
N ILE A 93 -1.06 -8.94 -1.77
CA ILE A 93 -1.00 -7.56 -2.25
C ILE A 93 -1.07 -7.50 -3.78
N HIS A 94 -1.68 -6.42 -4.28
CA HIS A 94 -1.56 -5.99 -5.67
C HIS A 94 -0.73 -4.71 -5.70
N LEU A 95 0.57 -4.86 -6.00
CA LEU A 95 1.51 -3.74 -6.06
C LEU A 95 1.47 -3.05 -7.43
N MET A 96 0.92 -1.83 -7.46
CA MET A 96 0.80 -0.99 -8.65
C MET A 96 1.93 0.03 -8.68
N ALA A 97 3.08 -0.36 -9.22
CA ALA A 97 4.24 0.53 -9.38
C ALA A 97 4.16 1.32 -10.70
N ILE A 98 3.11 2.13 -10.86
CA ILE A 98 2.80 2.91 -12.09
C ILE A 98 4.04 3.64 -12.59
N GLU A 99 4.58 3.30 -13.77
CA GLU A 99 5.80 3.90 -14.34
C GLU A 99 7.00 3.89 -13.36
N TRP A 100 7.07 2.88 -12.50
CA TRP A 100 8.09 2.69 -11.47
C TRP A 100 8.42 1.22 -11.22
N GLU A 101 8.20 0.39 -12.22
CA GLU A 101 8.27 -1.07 -12.17
C GLU A 101 9.69 -1.53 -11.76
N HIS A 102 10.72 -0.79 -12.16
CA HIS A 102 12.11 -1.06 -11.77
C HIS A 102 12.38 -0.96 -10.27
N LYS A 103 11.48 -0.34 -9.47
CA LYS A 103 11.55 -0.31 -8.00
C LYS A 103 10.83 -1.46 -7.32
N VAL A 104 10.05 -2.25 -8.05
CA VAL A 104 9.34 -3.42 -7.49
C VAL A 104 10.32 -4.38 -6.76
N PRO A 105 11.48 -4.77 -7.34
CA PRO A 105 12.39 -5.68 -6.63
C PRO A 105 12.90 -5.13 -5.30
N GLU A 106 13.11 -3.82 -5.21
CA GLU A 106 13.55 -3.13 -3.98
C GLU A 106 12.45 -3.17 -2.91
N ILE A 107 11.22 -2.80 -3.27
CA ILE A 107 10.07 -2.80 -2.37
C ILE A 107 9.77 -4.22 -1.84
N ILE A 108 9.71 -5.21 -2.73
CA ILE A 108 9.37 -6.59 -2.37
C ILE A 108 10.44 -7.21 -1.46
N LYS A 109 11.73 -6.95 -1.72
CA LYS A 109 12.83 -7.38 -0.83
C LYS A 109 12.75 -6.70 0.54
N ALA A 110 12.56 -5.38 0.57
CA ALA A 110 12.44 -4.63 1.82
C ALA A 110 11.20 -5.04 2.63
N ALA A 111 10.13 -5.46 1.96
CA ALA A 111 8.93 -6.01 2.59
C ALA A 111 9.07 -7.47 3.05
N GLY A 112 10.21 -8.13 2.82
CA GLY A 112 10.40 -9.54 3.20
C GLY A 112 9.54 -10.52 2.38
N LEU A 113 9.11 -10.11 1.19
CA LEU A 113 8.31 -10.93 0.26
C LEU A 113 9.18 -11.59 -0.83
N TYR A 114 10.50 -11.49 -0.70
CA TYR A 114 11.48 -12.15 -1.56
C TYR A 114 12.45 -13.00 -0.71
N PRO A 115 12.83 -14.21 -1.14
CA PRO A 115 12.41 -14.89 -2.36
C PRO A 115 10.94 -15.33 -2.30
N ARG A 116 10.40 -15.74 -3.45
CA ARG A 116 9.06 -16.34 -3.50
C ARG A 116 9.05 -17.60 -2.62
N PRO A 117 8.01 -17.83 -1.79
CA PRO A 117 7.90 -19.07 -1.03
C PRO A 117 7.90 -20.28 -1.97
N GLU A 118 8.58 -21.35 -1.55
CA GLU A 118 8.40 -22.65 -2.18
C GLU A 118 7.01 -23.17 -1.81
N VAL A 119 6.25 -23.58 -2.82
CA VAL A 119 4.92 -24.17 -2.63
C VAL A 119 5.12 -25.67 -2.79
N GLU A 120 4.82 -26.44 -1.76
CA GLU A 120 4.76 -27.91 -1.81
C GLU A 120 3.59 -28.41 -2.67
#